data_AF-A0A7W1SSD4-F1
#
_entry.id   AF-A0A7W1SSD4-F1
#
_cell.length_a   1.000
_cell.length_b   1.000
_cell.length_c   1.000
_cell.angle_alpha   90.00
_cell.angle_beta   90.00
_cell.angle_gamma   90.00
#
_symmetry.space_group_name_H-M   'P 1'
#
loop_
_entity.id
_entity.type
_entity.pdbx_description
1 polymer ?
#
loop_
_entity_poly.entity_id
_entity_poly.type
_entity_poly.pdbx_seq_one_letter_code
_entity_poly.pdbx_strand_id
1 'polypeptide(L)'
;MTTTTAGSGTCTSNFIYTSGSRVFIGQAAHCSGTGAATDTNGCDSGTLPLGTKVEIEGASAPGTLVYSSWVAMQARGETNPDTCMFNDLGLVELDPADVAKVNPSLPFFGGPTGINTEGLPAEAKVLSYGNSPLRGGISALAPKTGVSTGDQGGGFGHEVYTASPGVPGDSGSGFLDDRGRAVGILSTLNLAPLPGSNTLADVGRALAYANANGNLGTIALVPGTEPFTSALPA
;
A
#
# COMPACT_ATOMS: atom_id res chain seq x y z
N MET A 1 2.01 8.74 -7.40
CA MET A 1 0.64 9.26 -7.47
C MET A 1 0.09 9.28 -6.05
N THR A 2 -0.61 10.34 -5.67
CA THR A 2 -1.25 10.45 -4.35
C THR A 2 -2.74 10.13 -4.41
N THR A 3 -3.26 9.64 -3.28
CA THR A 3 -4.68 9.51 -2.99
C THR A 3 -5.05 10.43 -1.83
N THR A 4 -6.14 11.16 -1.93
CA THR A 4 -6.66 11.99 -0.83
C THR A 4 -8.08 11.57 -0.52
N THR A 5 -8.27 10.95 0.64
CA THR A 5 -9.58 10.45 1.07
C THR A 5 -10.37 11.59 1.71
N ALA A 6 -11.59 11.84 1.24
CA ALA A 6 -12.44 12.90 1.77
C ALA A 6 -12.72 12.68 3.27
N GLY A 7 -12.32 13.64 4.11
CA GLY A 7 -12.47 13.55 5.57
C GLY A 7 -11.36 12.78 6.30
N SER A 8 -10.26 12.43 5.61
CA SER A 8 -9.10 11.76 6.20
C SER A 8 -7.79 12.31 5.61
N GLY A 9 -6.79 11.46 5.37
CA GLY A 9 -5.43 11.84 4.99
C GLY A 9 -5.16 11.84 3.49
N THR A 10 -3.97 12.34 3.15
CA THR A 10 -3.34 12.14 1.84
C THR A 10 -2.23 11.11 1.96
N CYS A 11 -2.22 10.17 1.03
CA CYS A 11 -1.32 9.03 0.98
C CYS A 11 -0.72 8.87 -0.41
N THR A 12 0.27 7.98 -0.53
CA THR A 12 0.80 7.51 -1.81
C THR A 12 0.06 6.24 -2.22
N SER A 13 -0.37 6.13 -3.48
CA SER A 13 -0.95 4.90 -4.00
C SER A 13 0.10 3.79 -4.15
N ASN A 14 -0.28 2.52 -3.98
CA ASN A 14 0.60 1.38 -4.26
C ASN A 14 0.45 0.84 -5.69
N PHE A 15 -0.26 -0.27 -5.85
CA PHE A 15 -0.35 -1.06 -7.06
C PHE A 15 -1.75 -0.95 -7.67
N ILE A 16 -1.87 -1.49 -8.88
CA ILE A 16 -3.14 -1.61 -9.58
C ILE A 16 -3.66 -3.03 -9.42
N TYR A 17 -4.95 -3.14 -9.16
CA TYR A 17 -5.65 -4.40 -9.00
C TYR A 17 -6.87 -4.45 -9.92
N THR A 18 -7.34 -5.65 -10.23
CA THR A 18 -8.54 -5.85 -11.03
C THR A 18 -9.45 -6.90 -10.43
N SER A 19 -10.75 -6.76 -10.62
CA SER A 19 -11.74 -7.83 -10.43
C SER A 19 -12.76 -7.77 -11.57
N GLY A 20 -12.73 -8.75 -12.46
CA GLY A 20 -13.48 -8.69 -13.72
C GLY A 20 -13.08 -7.46 -14.53
N SER A 21 -14.04 -6.61 -14.89
CA SER A 21 -13.81 -5.36 -15.62
C SER A 21 -13.47 -4.16 -14.72
N ARG A 22 -13.48 -4.34 -13.39
CA ARG A 22 -13.24 -3.26 -12.43
C ARG A 22 -11.74 -3.09 -12.23
N VAL A 23 -11.30 -1.84 -12.14
CA VAL A 23 -9.90 -1.48 -11.91
C VAL A 23 -9.80 -0.69 -10.62
N PHE A 24 -8.86 -1.08 -9.77
CA PHE A 24 -8.63 -0.47 -8.48
C PHE A 24 -7.21 0.06 -8.40
N ILE A 25 -7.06 1.23 -7.78
CA ILE A 25 -5.78 1.72 -7.28
C ILE A 25 -5.73 1.46 -5.78
N GLY A 26 -4.66 0.84 -5.31
CA GLY A 26 -4.52 0.55 -3.88
C GLY A 26 -3.94 1.72 -3.10
N GLN A 27 -4.30 1.79 -1.83
CA GLN A 27 -3.73 2.66 -0.81
C GLN A 27 -3.60 1.88 0.51
N ALA A 28 -3.03 2.48 1.56
CA ALA A 28 -3.13 1.90 2.89
C ALA A 28 -4.56 2.11 3.46
N ALA A 29 -5.09 1.17 4.22
CA ALA A 29 -6.43 1.27 4.81
C ALA A 29 -6.52 2.43 5.82
N HIS A 30 -5.47 2.66 6.60
CA HIS A 30 -5.39 3.78 7.54
C HIS A 30 -5.45 5.16 6.87
N CYS A 31 -5.24 5.25 5.54
CA CYS A 31 -5.47 6.49 4.78
C CYS A 31 -6.93 6.91 4.74
N SER A 32 -7.83 6.03 5.19
CA SER A 32 -9.25 6.31 5.46
C SER A 32 -9.55 6.34 6.97
N GLY A 33 -8.52 6.31 7.83
CA GLY A 33 -8.65 6.35 9.27
C GLY A 33 -9.16 7.70 9.76
N THR A 34 -9.90 7.69 10.88
CA THR A 34 -10.43 8.90 11.54
C THR A 34 -9.77 9.15 12.90
N GLY A 35 -8.83 8.29 13.29
CA GLY A 35 -8.09 8.36 14.55
C GLY A 35 -6.78 9.15 14.46
N ALA A 36 -5.95 9.03 15.49
CA ALA A 36 -4.61 9.57 15.50
C ALA A 36 -3.70 8.78 14.56
N ALA A 37 -2.59 9.38 14.11
CA ALA A 37 -1.61 8.71 13.25
C ALA A 37 -0.94 7.48 13.91
N THR A 38 -1.07 7.34 15.23
CA THR A 38 -0.57 6.19 16.01
C THR A 38 -1.59 5.06 16.11
N ASP A 39 -2.83 5.29 15.71
CA ASP A 39 -3.89 4.29 15.73
C ASP A 39 -3.68 3.36 14.53
N THR A 40 -3.04 2.22 14.79
CA THR A 40 -2.52 1.31 13.75
C THR A 40 -3.19 -0.06 13.78
N ASN A 41 -4.02 -0.32 14.78
CA ASN A 41 -4.78 -1.54 14.90
C ASN A 41 -6.10 -1.42 14.13
N GLY A 42 -6.20 -2.10 12.99
CA GLY A 42 -7.36 -1.99 12.11
C GLY A 42 -8.65 -2.60 12.68
N CYS A 43 -8.57 -3.38 13.77
CA CYS A 43 -9.74 -4.01 14.39
C CYS A 43 -10.48 -3.09 15.37
N ASP A 44 -9.84 -2.04 15.90
CA ASP A 44 -10.44 -1.11 16.86
C ASP A 44 -10.35 0.37 16.44
N SER A 45 -9.43 0.72 15.53
CA SER A 45 -9.21 2.09 15.09
C SER A 45 -10.37 2.61 14.25
N GLY A 46 -10.71 3.90 14.43
CA GLY A 46 -11.77 4.55 13.66
C GLY A 46 -11.43 4.62 12.16
N THR A 47 -12.42 4.32 11.31
CA THR A 47 -12.28 4.35 9.85
C THR A 47 -13.54 4.93 9.19
N LEU A 48 -13.35 5.62 8.06
CA LEU A 48 -14.43 6.02 7.17
C LEU A 48 -15.09 4.79 6.53
N PRO A 49 -16.38 4.88 6.15
CA PRO A 49 -17.10 3.78 5.52
C PRO A 49 -16.68 3.57 4.06
N LEU A 50 -17.02 2.38 3.53
CA LEU A 50 -16.99 2.15 2.08
C LEU A 50 -17.93 3.12 1.36
N GLY A 51 -17.63 3.44 0.09
CA GLY A 51 -18.34 4.45 -0.68
C GLY A 51 -17.76 5.86 -0.56
N THR A 52 -16.83 6.07 0.38
CA THR A 52 -16.08 7.33 0.53
C THR A 52 -15.36 7.70 -0.77
N LYS A 53 -15.44 8.97 -1.17
CA LYS A 53 -14.74 9.49 -2.35
C LYS A 53 -13.27 9.75 -2.06
N VAL A 54 -12.44 9.39 -3.03
CA VAL A 54 -10.99 9.53 -2.94
C VAL A 54 -10.50 10.26 -4.18
N GLU A 55 -9.95 11.45 -3.99
CA GLU A 55 -9.26 12.18 -5.05
C GLU A 55 -7.98 11.44 -5.41
N ILE A 56 -7.69 11.34 -6.70
CA ILE A 56 -6.50 10.64 -7.22
C ILE A 56 -5.74 11.62 -8.09
N GLU A 57 -4.46 11.83 -7.79
CA GLU A 57 -3.61 12.73 -8.57
C GLU A 57 -3.58 12.29 -10.05
N GLY A 58 -3.89 13.19 -10.97
CA GLY A 58 -3.92 12.90 -12.42
C GLY A 58 -5.22 12.27 -12.93
N ALA A 59 -6.16 11.89 -12.06
CA ALA A 59 -7.50 11.48 -12.44
C ALA A 59 -8.38 12.70 -12.80
N SER A 60 -9.40 12.48 -13.63
CA SER A 60 -10.39 13.49 -13.99
C SER A 60 -11.63 13.47 -13.09
N ALA A 61 -11.85 12.38 -12.36
CA ALA A 61 -12.90 12.26 -11.38
C ALA A 61 -12.41 11.50 -10.12
N PRO A 62 -13.08 11.68 -8.97
CA PRO A 62 -12.73 10.96 -7.75
C PRO A 62 -13.05 9.47 -7.88
N GLY A 63 -12.14 8.63 -7.40
CA GLY A 63 -12.41 7.21 -7.20
C GLY A 63 -13.34 6.97 -6.00
N THR A 64 -13.68 5.71 -5.77
CA THR A 64 -14.55 5.30 -4.65
C THR A 64 -13.86 4.22 -3.82
N LEU A 65 -13.75 4.40 -2.50
CA LEU A 65 -13.26 3.36 -1.59
C LEU A 65 -14.23 2.19 -1.57
N VAL A 66 -13.85 1.06 -2.18
CA VAL A 66 -14.71 -0.13 -2.30
C VAL A 66 -14.26 -1.28 -1.42
N TYR A 67 -13.04 -1.22 -0.88
CA TYR A 67 -12.55 -2.14 0.13
C TYR A 67 -11.60 -1.44 1.08
N SER A 68 -11.67 -1.83 2.36
CA SER A 68 -10.74 -1.47 3.42
C SER A 68 -10.60 -2.69 4.31
N SER A 69 -9.36 -3.14 4.56
CA SER A 69 -9.09 -4.24 5.49
C SER A 69 -9.64 -3.95 6.88
N TRP A 70 -9.57 -2.70 7.35
CA TRP A 70 -10.07 -2.28 8.64
C TRP A 70 -11.59 -2.42 8.74
N VAL A 71 -12.32 -1.92 7.74
CA VAL A 71 -13.78 -2.09 7.68
C VAL A 71 -14.16 -3.56 7.63
N ALA A 72 -13.45 -4.36 6.82
CA ALA A 72 -13.70 -5.80 6.71
C ALA A 72 -13.39 -6.56 8.01
N MET A 73 -12.31 -6.19 8.71
CA MET A 73 -11.93 -6.74 10.02
C MET A 73 -13.00 -6.45 11.07
N GLN A 74 -13.39 -5.19 11.21
CA GLN A 74 -14.37 -4.73 12.18
C GLN A 74 -15.75 -5.36 11.95
N ALA A 75 -16.23 -5.39 10.70
CA ALA A 75 -17.54 -5.96 10.36
C ALA A 75 -17.66 -7.44 10.71
N ARG A 76 -16.53 -8.16 10.81
CA ARG A 76 -16.48 -9.60 11.09
C ARG A 76 -16.09 -9.91 12.52
N GLY A 77 -15.72 -8.90 13.32
CA GLY A 77 -15.15 -9.10 14.65
C GLY A 77 -13.83 -9.89 14.59
N GLU A 78 -12.92 -9.52 13.68
CA GLU A 78 -11.58 -10.10 13.63
C GLU A 78 -10.88 -9.99 14.99
N THR A 79 -10.26 -11.08 15.44
CA THR A 79 -9.55 -11.14 16.73
C THR A 79 -8.13 -11.64 16.61
N ASN A 80 -7.69 -12.06 15.42
CA ASN A 80 -6.29 -12.43 15.21
C ASN A 80 -5.39 -11.18 15.34
N PRO A 81 -4.48 -11.14 16.32
CA PRO A 81 -3.70 -9.93 16.61
C PRO A 81 -2.80 -9.53 15.45
N ASP A 82 -2.22 -10.49 14.73
CA ASP A 82 -1.35 -10.20 13.59
C ASP A 82 -2.12 -9.57 12.42
N THR A 83 -3.32 -10.10 12.14
CA THR A 83 -4.19 -9.55 11.10
C THR A 83 -4.61 -8.12 11.48
N CYS A 84 -5.03 -7.92 12.72
CA CYS A 84 -5.43 -6.63 13.26
C CYS A 84 -4.32 -5.57 13.18
N MET A 85 -3.08 -5.96 13.49
CA MET A 85 -1.94 -5.04 13.54
C MET A 85 -1.31 -4.74 12.17
N PHE A 86 -1.36 -5.69 11.23
CA PHE A 86 -0.56 -5.59 10.01
C PHE A 86 -1.36 -5.58 8.71
N ASN A 87 -2.65 -5.93 8.70
CA ASN A 87 -3.45 -5.88 7.48
C ASN A 87 -3.97 -4.47 7.20
N ASP A 88 -3.35 -3.79 6.25
CA ASP A 88 -3.58 -2.37 5.98
C ASP A 88 -3.87 -2.08 4.49
N LEU A 89 -4.59 -2.96 3.80
CA LEU A 89 -4.95 -2.76 2.38
C LEU A 89 -6.28 -2.02 2.22
N GLY A 90 -6.26 -0.93 1.46
CA GLY A 90 -7.45 -0.28 0.91
C GLY A 90 -7.47 -0.33 -0.62
N LEU A 91 -8.65 -0.49 -1.22
CA LEU A 91 -8.84 -0.44 -2.67
C LEU A 91 -9.84 0.65 -3.06
N VAL A 92 -9.40 1.51 -3.96
CA VAL A 92 -10.20 2.58 -4.53
C VAL A 92 -10.53 2.21 -5.98
N GLU A 93 -11.81 2.03 -6.28
CA GLU A 93 -12.27 1.84 -7.65
C GLU A 93 -12.14 3.14 -8.44
N LEU A 94 -11.50 3.04 -9.59
CA LEU A 94 -11.29 4.16 -10.50
C LEU A 94 -12.58 4.50 -11.22
N ASP A 95 -12.76 5.78 -11.54
CA ASP A 95 -13.76 6.18 -12.52
C ASP A 95 -13.42 5.55 -13.89
N PRO A 96 -14.40 4.97 -14.61
CA PRO A 96 -14.16 4.37 -15.92
C PRO A 96 -13.45 5.30 -16.93
N ALA A 97 -13.66 6.62 -16.84
CA ALA A 97 -13.01 7.60 -17.71
C ALA A 97 -11.48 7.68 -17.50
N ASP A 98 -10.99 7.24 -16.34
CA ASP A 98 -9.57 7.33 -15.95
C ASP A 98 -8.81 6.01 -16.10
N VAL A 99 -9.49 4.88 -16.31
CA VAL A 99 -8.86 3.56 -16.43
C VAL A 99 -7.78 3.52 -17.52
N ALA A 100 -8.01 4.17 -18.66
CA ALA A 100 -7.04 4.17 -19.77
C ALA A 100 -5.77 5.01 -19.47
N LYS A 101 -5.77 5.81 -18.40
CA LYS A 101 -4.61 6.62 -17.99
C LYS A 101 -3.66 5.86 -17.05
N VAL A 102 -4.08 4.69 -16.57
CA VAL A 102 -3.36 3.93 -15.56
C VAL A 102 -2.12 3.27 -16.16
N ASN A 103 -0.98 3.49 -15.51
CA ASN A 103 0.20 2.66 -15.69
C ASN A 103 0.41 1.85 -14.40
N PRO A 104 0.34 0.50 -14.44
CA PRO A 104 0.57 -0.34 -13.27
C PRO A 104 2.04 -0.38 -12.82
N SER A 105 2.91 0.36 -13.50
CA SER A 105 4.35 0.37 -13.24
C SER A 105 4.75 1.27 -12.10
N LEU A 106 5.62 0.78 -11.21
CA LEU A 106 6.21 1.65 -10.19
C LEU A 106 7.13 2.69 -10.86
N PRO A 107 7.00 4.00 -10.56
CA PRO A 107 7.89 5.00 -11.13
C PRO A 107 9.36 4.68 -10.84
N PHE A 108 10.23 4.94 -11.84
CA PHE A 108 11.66 4.61 -11.87
C PHE A 108 12.02 3.12 -11.93
N PHE A 109 11.29 2.26 -11.24
CA PHE A 109 11.66 0.84 -11.10
C PHE A 109 10.95 -0.10 -12.07
N GLY A 110 9.82 0.28 -12.67
CA GLY A 110 8.99 -0.65 -13.43
C GLY A 110 8.32 -1.69 -12.52
N GLY A 111 7.92 -2.84 -13.08
CA GLY A 111 7.20 -3.89 -12.30
C GLY A 111 5.85 -3.39 -11.73
N PRO A 112 5.10 -4.17 -10.94
CA PRO A 112 5.49 -5.45 -10.37
C PRO A 112 5.51 -6.57 -11.40
N THR A 113 6.41 -7.54 -11.24
CA THR A 113 6.49 -8.75 -12.06
C THR A 113 5.59 -9.87 -11.54
N GLY A 114 5.02 -9.69 -10.34
CA GLY A 114 4.16 -10.65 -9.64
C GLY A 114 4.01 -10.26 -8.17
N ILE A 115 3.44 -11.16 -7.36
CA ILE A 115 3.38 -11.03 -5.90
C ILE A 115 4.50 -11.88 -5.29
N ASN A 116 5.21 -11.36 -4.31
CA ASN A 116 6.10 -12.16 -3.47
C ASN A 116 5.24 -13.03 -2.53
N THR A 117 5.45 -14.35 -2.57
CA THR A 117 4.77 -15.33 -1.71
C THR A 117 5.75 -16.08 -0.80
N GLU A 118 7.00 -15.62 -0.74
CA GLU A 118 8.10 -16.28 -0.03
C GLU A 118 8.43 -15.58 1.30
N GLY A 119 7.79 -14.43 1.58
CA GLY A 119 8.15 -13.55 2.68
C GLY A 119 9.32 -12.64 2.33
N LEU A 120 9.75 -11.84 3.31
CA LEU A 120 10.84 -10.89 3.16
C LEU A 120 11.88 -11.12 4.27
N PRO A 121 12.87 -11.99 4.02
CA PRO A 121 13.89 -12.28 5.03
C PRO A 121 14.75 -11.06 5.33
N ALA A 122 15.34 -11.01 6.52
CA ALA A 122 16.28 -9.97 6.90
C ALA A 122 17.40 -9.82 5.86
N GLU A 123 17.85 -8.58 5.66
CA GLU A 123 18.84 -8.14 4.67
C GLU A 123 18.35 -8.20 3.20
N ALA A 124 17.15 -8.72 2.93
CA ALA A 124 16.58 -8.67 1.58
C ALA A 124 16.42 -7.23 1.12
N LYS A 125 16.87 -6.96 -0.12
CA LYS A 125 16.76 -5.64 -0.73
C LYS A 125 15.30 -5.32 -1.04
N VAL A 126 14.92 -4.08 -0.75
CA VAL A 126 13.62 -3.52 -1.12
C VAL A 126 13.74 -2.23 -1.91
N LEU A 127 12.75 -2.00 -2.77
CA LEU A 127 12.62 -0.83 -3.63
C LEU A 127 11.22 -0.24 -3.45
N SER A 128 11.09 1.07 -3.38
CA SER A 128 9.79 1.72 -3.26
C SER A 128 9.79 3.09 -3.91
N TYR A 129 8.60 3.62 -4.15
CA TYR A 129 8.39 5.00 -4.57
C TYR A 129 7.44 5.67 -3.59
N GLY A 130 7.90 6.75 -2.93
CA GLY A 130 7.09 7.56 -2.02
C GLY A 130 6.85 8.96 -2.56
N ASN A 131 5.60 9.43 -2.52
CA ASN A 131 5.21 10.75 -3.01
C ASN A 131 4.70 11.67 -1.91
N SER A 132 5.29 11.61 -0.71
CA SER A 132 4.89 12.50 0.39
C SER A 132 4.99 13.98 -0.01
N PRO A 133 3.93 14.78 0.22
CA PRO A 133 3.97 16.24 0.05
C PRO A 133 5.09 16.92 0.86
N LEU A 134 5.52 16.31 1.98
CA LEU A 134 6.59 16.82 2.83
C LEU A 134 7.97 16.83 2.14
N ARG A 135 8.11 16.12 1.01
CA ARG A 135 9.34 16.08 0.22
C ARG A 135 9.47 17.26 -0.76
N GLY A 136 8.52 18.20 -0.75
CA GLY A 136 8.61 19.45 -1.51
C GLY A 136 8.67 19.27 -3.03
N GLY A 137 8.17 18.14 -3.55
CA GLY A 137 8.16 17.84 -4.99
C GLY A 137 9.52 17.48 -5.60
N ILE A 138 10.54 17.19 -4.78
CA ILE A 138 11.87 16.81 -5.28
C ILE A 138 11.83 15.35 -5.75
N SER A 139 11.71 15.16 -7.07
CA SER A 139 11.60 13.84 -7.70
C SER A 139 12.76 12.89 -7.40
N ALA A 140 13.97 13.42 -7.17
CA ALA A 140 15.14 12.63 -6.79
C ALA A 140 15.03 11.96 -5.39
N LEU A 141 14.10 12.43 -4.53
CA LEU A 141 13.89 11.87 -3.18
C LEU A 141 12.75 10.85 -3.10
N ALA A 142 12.07 10.61 -4.23
CA ALA A 142 10.92 9.72 -4.31
C ALA A 142 11.30 8.24 -4.49
N PRO A 143 12.33 7.87 -5.30
CA PRO A 143 12.88 6.52 -5.29
C PRO A 143 13.48 6.20 -3.92
N LYS A 144 13.12 5.03 -3.39
CA LYS A 144 13.59 4.51 -2.12
C LYS A 144 14.23 3.16 -2.32
N THR A 145 15.37 2.97 -1.67
CA THR A 145 16.01 1.66 -1.53
C THR A 145 16.25 1.38 -0.07
N GLY A 146 16.14 0.12 0.31
CA GLY A 146 16.31 -0.30 1.67
C GLY A 146 16.63 -1.78 1.79
N VAL A 147 16.63 -2.23 3.04
CA VAL A 147 16.74 -3.62 3.42
C VAL A 147 15.63 -3.98 4.39
N SER A 148 15.19 -5.23 4.34
CA SER A 148 14.30 -5.79 5.35
C SER A 148 15.05 -6.12 6.64
N THR A 149 14.36 -6.01 7.77
CA THR A 149 14.77 -6.57 9.06
C THR A 149 14.07 -7.88 9.38
N GLY A 150 13.14 -8.31 8.51
CA GLY A 150 12.42 -9.58 8.58
C GLY A 150 10.90 -9.44 8.56
N ASP A 151 10.24 -10.60 8.46
CA ASP A 151 8.78 -10.74 8.59
C ASP A 151 8.31 -10.45 10.02
N GLN A 152 7.11 -9.89 10.14
CA GLN A 152 6.40 -9.57 11.38
C GLN A 152 5.01 -10.22 11.39
N GLY A 153 4.44 -10.45 12.58
CA GLY A 153 3.06 -10.93 12.73
C GLY A 153 2.75 -12.19 11.90
N GLY A 154 3.60 -13.21 12.02
CA GLY A 154 3.43 -14.45 11.26
C GLY A 154 3.48 -14.29 9.72
N GLY A 155 4.08 -13.20 9.23
CA GLY A 155 4.21 -12.85 7.82
C GLY A 155 3.13 -11.90 7.29
N PHE A 156 2.23 -11.37 8.13
CA PHE A 156 1.30 -10.31 7.72
C PHE A 156 1.96 -8.95 7.60
N GLY A 157 3.08 -8.74 8.28
CA GLY A 157 3.88 -7.54 8.17
C GLY A 157 5.30 -7.83 7.73
N HIS A 158 5.96 -6.80 7.22
CA HIS A 158 7.41 -6.76 7.00
C HIS A 158 7.96 -5.52 7.67
N GLU A 159 9.16 -5.58 8.23
CA GLU A 159 9.84 -4.39 8.70
C GLU A 159 11.04 -4.08 7.81
N VAL A 160 11.22 -2.80 7.47
CA VAL A 160 12.25 -2.34 6.54
C VAL A 160 12.95 -1.08 7.03
N TYR A 161 14.22 -0.95 6.69
CA TYR A 161 14.98 0.29 6.76
C TYR A 161 15.28 0.81 5.36
N THR A 162 14.86 2.02 5.05
CA THR A 162 15.14 2.68 3.78
C THR A 162 16.13 3.83 3.97
N ALA A 163 16.95 4.12 2.95
CA ALA A 163 17.96 5.17 3.01
C ALA A 163 17.36 6.55 3.35
N SER A 164 16.12 6.79 2.91
CA SER A 164 15.25 7.81 3.51
C SER A 164 13.96 7.14 4.01
N PRO A 165 13.66 7.19 5.32
CA PRO A 165 12.46 6.56 5.86
C PRO A 165 11.20 7.10 5.19
N GLY A 166 10.16 6.28 5.16
CA GLY A 166 8.81 6.72 4.85
C GLY A 166 8.32 7.72 5.89
N VAL A 167 7.79 8.86 5.44
CA VAL A 167 7.26 9.94 6.30
C VAL A 167 5.75 10.09 6.07
N PRO A 168 5.00 10.83 6.90
CA PRO A 168 3.59 11.08 6.64
C PRO A 168 3.32 11.51 5.19
N GLY A 169 2.36 10.87 4.53
CA GLY A 169 2.09 11.01 3.10
C GLY A 169 2.77 9.98 2.19
N ASP A 170 3.85 9.32 2.64
CA ASP A 170 4.41 8.14 1.94
C ASP A 170 3.55 6.90 2.25
N SER A 171 2.73 6.91 3.30
CA SER A 171 1.78 5.84 3.64
C SER A 171 1.04 5.34 2.40
N GLY A 172 0.91 4.03 2.27
CA GLY A 172 0.33 3.38 1.11
C GLY A 172 1.31 3.07 -0.02
N SER A 173 2.56 3.57 0.00
CA SER A 173 3.57 3.28 -1.04
C SER A 173 3.77 1.78 -1.26
N GLY A 174 3.85 1.36 -2.52
CA GLY A 174 4.18 -0.02 -2.88
C GLY A 174 5.67 -0.32 -2.71
N PHE A 175 5.99 -1.52 -2.23
CA PHE A 175 7.35 -2.04 -2.10
C PHE A 175 7.55 -3.26 -3.00
N LEU A 176 8.67 -3.28 -3.73
CA LEU A 176 9.13 -4.39 -4.56
C LEU A 176 10.36 -5.04 -3.95
N ASP A 177 10.54 -6.35 -4.19
CA ASP A 177 11.82 -7.03 -3.96
C ASP A 177 12.81 -6.82 -5.12
N ASP A 178 13.99 -7.43 -5.01
CA ASP A 178 15.07 -7.38 -6.01
C ASP A 178 14.75 -8.06 -7.35
N ARG A 179 13.61 -8.75 -7.45
CA ARG A 179 13.06 -9.37 -8.67
C ARG A 179 11.85 -8.60 -9.22
N GLY A 180 11.50 -7.48 -8.59
CA GLY A 180 10.36 -6.65 -8.96
C GLY A 180 9.03 -7.23 -8.55
N ARG A 181 8.98 -8.20 -7.63
CA ARG A 181 7.71 -8.74 -7.13
C ARG A 181 7.18 -7.80 -6.04
N ALA A 182 5.86 -7.56 -6.03
CA ALA A 182 5.20 -6.79 -4.99
C ALA A 182 5.30 -7.53 -3.65
N VAL A 183 5.86 -6.86 -2.64
CA VAL A 183 6.10 -7.40 -1.30
C VAL A 183 5.12 -6.82 -0.29
N GLY A 184 4.94 -5.50 -0.31
CA GLY A 184 4.13 -4.87 0.70
C GLY A 184 3.70 -3.44 0.42
N ILE A 185 2.90 -2.94 1.35
CA ILE A 185 2.28 -1.61 1.34
C ILE A 185 2.77 -0.88 2.58
N LEU A 186 3.35 0.31 2.42
CA LEU A 186 3.84 1.09 3.55
C LEU A 186 2.70 1.44 4.51
N SER A 187 2.77 0.94 5.74
CA SER A 187 1.77 1.21 6.77
C SER A 187 2.23 2.34 7.68
N THR A 188 3.38 2.21 8.35
CA THR A 188 3.75 3.15 9.42
C THR A 188 5.24 3.48 9.43
N LEU A 189 5.58 4.58 10.11
CA LEU A 189 6.93 4.86 10.61
C LEU A 189 7.01 4.43 12.07
N ASN A 190 7.97 3.57 12.40
CA ASN A 190 8.13 3.05 13.74
C ASN A 190 9.03 3.97 14.59
N LEU A 191 8.59 4.23 15.82
CA LEU A 191 9.37 4.96 16.83
C LEU A 191 10.09 4.01 17.81
N ALA A 192 9.62 2.77 17.92
CA ALA A 192 10.21 1.69 18.71
C ALA A 192 9.73 0.34 18.15
N PRO A 193 10.45 -0.79 18.38
CA PRO A 193 11.77 -0.87 19.02
C PRO A 193 12.92 -0.43 18.08
N LEU A 194 12.62 -0.23 16.80
CA LEU A 194 13.58 0.14 15.76
C LEU A 194 13.21 1.52 15.20
N PRO A 195 13.64 2.62 15.86
CA PRO A 195 13.34 3.97 15.40
C PRO A 195 13.78 4.18 13.95
N GLY A 196 12.89 4.78 13.16
CA GLY A 196 13.16 5.08 11.75
C GLY A 196 12.95 3.90 10.79
N SER A 197 12.61 2.70 11.29
CA SER A 197 12.12 1.62 10.43
C SER A 197 10.69 1.91 9.99
N ASN A 198 10.26 1.26 8.93
CA ASN A 198 8.87 1.28 8.51
C ASN A 198 8.27 -0.12 8.54
N THR A 199 7.00 -0.19 8.91
CA THR A 199 6.20 -1.41 8.78
C THR A 199 5.48 -1.43 7.45
N LEU A 200 5.52 -2.56 6.76
CA LEU A 200 4.75 -2.85 5.55
C LEU A 200 3.67 -3.89 5.87
N ALA A 201 2.48 -3.73 5.31
CA ALA A 201 1.51 -4.82 5.20
C ALA A 201 1.92 -5.75 4.05
N ASP A 202 1.94 -7.07 4.28
CA ASP A 202 2.22 -8.05 3.22
C ASP A 202 1.11 -8.04 2.17
N VAL A 203 1.47 -7.75 0.92
CA VAL A 203 0.48 -7.56 -0.15
C VAL A 203 -0.22 -8.87 -0.53
N GLY A 204 0.49 -10.01 -0.47
CA GLY A 204 -0.06 -11.31 -0.82
C GLY A 204 -1.14 -11.74 0.16
N ARG A 205 -0.86 -11.61 1.46
CA ARG A 205 -1.80 -11.93 2.54
C ARG A 205 -2.94 -10.92 2.62
N ALA A 206 -2.66 -9.63 2.47
CA ALA A 206 -3.71 -8.62 2.45
C ALA A 206 -4.68 -8.84 1.27
N LEU A 207 -4.15 -9.18 0.09
CA LEU A 207 -4.96 -9.52 -1.07
C LEU A 207 -5.74 -10.83 -0.90
N ALA A 208 -5.13 -11.86 -0.30
CA ALA A 208 -5.83 -13.10 0.03
C ALA A 208 -6.99 -12.85 1.01
N TYR A 209 -6.77 -11.99 2.01
CA TYR A 209 -7.80 -11.57 2.94
C TYR A 209 -8.93 -10.79 2.27
N ALA A 210 -8.60 -9.87 1.35
CA ALA A 210 -9.56 -9.13 0.56
C ALA A 210 -10.41 -10.04 -0.35
N ASN A 211 -9.79 -11.03 -0.99
CA ASN A 211 -10.48 -12.03 -1.79
C ASN A 211 -11.45 -12.86 -0.94
N ALA A 212 -11.05 -13.24 0.27
CA ALA A 212 -11.89 -14.06 1.16
C ALA A 212 -13.03 -13.27 1.83
N ASN A 213 -12.84 -11.98 2.10
CA ASN A 213 -13.72 -11.21 2.99
C ASN A 213 -14.27 -9.91 2.39
N GLY A 214 -13.87 -9.52 1.18
CA GLY A 214 -14.17 -8.20 0.61
C GLY A 214 -15.40 -8.15 -0.31
N ASN A 215 -15.96 -9.28 -0.71
CA ASN A 215 -17.12 -9.37 -1.62
C ASN A 215 -16.95 -8.60 -2.96
N LEU A 216 -15.72 -8.47 -3.46
CA LEU A 216 -15.44 -7.79 -4.73
C LEU A 216 -15.26 -8.76 -5.92
N GLY A 217 -15.43 -10.07 -5.71
CA GLY A 217 -15.00 -11.10 -6.66
C GLY A 217 -13.51 -11.41 -6.53
N THR A 218 -12.92 -12.08 -7.53
CA THR A 218 -11.49 -12.39 -7.52
C THR A 218 -10.66 -11.16 -7.87
N ILE A 219 -9.96 -10.63 -6.87
CA ILE A 219 -9.05 -9.50 -7.00
C ILE A 219 -7.66 -10.03 -7.31
N ALA A 220 -7.07 -9.53 -8.40
CA ALA A 220 -5.70 -9.85 -8.82
C ALA A 220 -4.85 -8.59 -8.95
N LEU A 221 -3.56 -8.71 -8.63
CA LEU A 221 -2.55 -7.68 -8.94
C LEU A 221 -2.34 -7.60 -10.45
N VAL A 222 -2.28 -6.39 -11.00
CA VAL A 222 -1.93 -6.14 -12.41
C VAL A 222 -0.41 -6.01 -12.53
N PRO A 223 0.26 -6.82 -13.37
CA PRO A 223 1.69 -6.67 -13.64
C PRO A 223 2.03 -5.32 -14.26
N GLY A 224 3.24 -4.82 -13.98
CA GLY A 224 3.80 -3.62 -14.59
C GLY A 224 3.90 -3.75 -16.11
N THR A 225 3.79 -2.61 -16.80
CA THR A 225 3.96 -2.51 -18.26
C THR A 225 5.37 -2.05 -18.65
N GLU A 226 6.11 -1.42 -17.73
CA GLU A 226 7.50 -1.06 -17.88
C GLU A 226 8.43 -2.16 -17.32
N PRO A 227 9.53 -2.50 -18.02
CA PRO A 227 10.50 -3.48 -17.55
C PRO A 227 11.04 -3.12 -16.16
N PHE A 228 11.13 -4.14 -15.29
CA PHE A 228 11.68 -3.94 -13.96
C PHE A 228 13.19 -3.69 -13.98
N THR A 229 13.65 -2.73 -13.17
CA THR A 229 15.05 -2.48 -12.87
C THR A 229 15.25 -2.34 -11.37
N SER A 230 16.31 -2.95 -10.84
CA SER A 230 16.74 -2.77 -9.45
C SER A 230 17.85 -1.73 -9.29
N ALA A 231 18.27 -1.10 -10.39
CA ALA A 231 19.24 -0.03 -10.38
C ALA A 231 18.60 1.26 -9.83
N LEU A 232 19.38 2.03 -9.08
CA LEU A 232 18.98 3.39 -8.73
C LEU A 232 19.01 4.25 -10.01
N PRO A 233 18.03 5.16 -10.19
CA PRO A 233 18.13 6.17 -11.24
C PRO A 233 19.41 6.99 -11.05
N ALA A 234 20.09 7.28 -12.15
CA ALA A 234 21.32 8.08 -12.20
C ALA A 234 21.04 9.57 -11.96
#